data_AF-A0A317U468-F1
#
_entry.id   AF-A0A317U468-F1
#
_cell.length_a   1.000
_cell.length_b   1.000
_cell.length_c   1.000
_cell.angle_alpha   90.00
_cell.angle_beta   90.00
_cell.angle_gamma   90.00
#
_symmetry.space_group_name_H-M   'P 1'
#
loop_
_entity.id
_entity.type
_entity.pdbx_description
1 polymer ?
#
loop_
_entity_poly.entity_id
_entity_poly.type
_entity_poly.pdbx_seq_one_letter_code
_entity_poly.pdbx_strand_id
1 'polypeptide(L)'
;MIKVRDKLFYTLEEEQSITRIQSTIRGRLHRKKLGIYHARDVGMTYESTWLVGNDPKIEGLEPYVTPTGKIALVGTSGLRSLGLICELANQENIPKLIIVDNSLKVIRFWRLLRDLAERVAPPNFQVSFESFLQEHSSLFRTISEIIDPNIKYENQDPVSYMNSLIAQYGLDYVLSVIKNMVIIGQSWAESSLFIALNNILKLHGIEKTYTYPSNIEACVDATTRAQVATSIKLFKPCLSIASNNQGGMPTKVFLKIPETLEQSQLSQISFAAIQEIIDEEPYRDLIASSANLTVNIQELLKKLFSAIPGHDNKLSMISNIILRNMNAAFSNIKGIIHPDKQKQMVCLFLGGVIFAMACDNLKYGYRCNDEFKKYIVHLVSSVREEPVSNLHCILGDKLFFGEDPSFLQEVGNKVLSNLSGAFLWNLFTQTLNMGFGTPRAFLPKLDATNLALLLNFCEQHSDNLERVDFEVKPLGTELGCRI
;
A
#
# COMPACT_ATOMS: atom_id res chain seq x y z
N MET A 1 53.30 -13.25 5.66
CA MET A 1 52.91 -12.56 6.91
C MET A 1 51.87 -11.50 6.59
N ILE A 2 50.60 -11.81 6.83
CA ILE A 2 49.50 -10.85 6.69
C ILE A 2 49.47 -10.02 7.98
N LYS A 3 49.73 -8.70 7.89
CA LYS A 3 49.51 -7.77 9.00
C LYS A 3 48.01 -7.74 9.29
N VAL A 4 47.60 -8.43 10.35
CA VAL A 4 46.25 -8.26 10.92
C VAL A 4 46.20 -6.82 11.43
N ARG A 5 45.34 -6.00 10.83
CA ARG A 5 45.05 -4.64 11.32
C ARG A 5 44.44 -4.78 12.71
N ASP A 6 45.04 -4.12 13.70
CA ASP A 6 44.49 -3.99 15.04
C ASP A 6 43.05 -3.47 14.95
N LYS A 7 42.09 -4.28 15.40
CA LYS A 7 40.72 -3.82 15.61
C LYS A 7 40.78 -2.84 16.78
N LEU A 8 40.53 -1.56 16.52
CA LEU A 8 40.24 -0.61 17.58
C LEU A 8 38.99 -1.10 18.32
N PHE A 9 39.15 -1.50 19.58
CA PHE A 9 38.05 -1.74 20.50
C PHE A 9 37.74 -0.42 21.20
N TYR A 10 36.53 0.09 20.97
CA TYR A 10 36.02 1.24 21.71
C TYR A 10 35.77 0.81 23.16
N THR A 11 36.05 1.71 24.10
CA THR A 11 35.60 1.56 25.48
C THR A 11 34.06 1.65 25.53
N LEU A 12 33.45 1.09 26.58
CA LEU A 12 32.00 1.11 26.76
C LEU A 12 31.42 2.54 26.76
N GLU A 13 32.15 3.51 27.33
CA GLU A 13 31.77 4.93 27.31
C GLU A 13 31.84 5.55 25.90
N GLU A 14 32.83 5.17 25.10
CA GLU A 14 32.94 5.58 23.70
C GLU A 14 31.82 4.98 22.85
N GLU A 15 31.48 3.70 23.03
CA GLU A 15 30.34 3.08 22.34
C GLU A 15 29.01 3.76 22.69
N GLN A 16 28.79 4.08 23.97
CA GLN A 16 27.59 4.79 24.42
C GLN A 16 27.52 6.20 23.82
N SER A 17 28.64 6.91 23.78
CA SER A 17 28.74 8.25 23.21
C SER A 17 28.50 8.25 21.70
N ILE A 18 29.12 7.32 20.98
CA ILE A 18 28.90 7.09 19.54
C ILE A 18 27.43 6.76 19.28
N THR A 19 26.83 5.87 20.06
CA THR A 19 25.40 5.50 19.93
C THR A 19 24.49 6.71 20.14
N ARG A 20 24.77 7.57 21.13
CA ARG A 20 24.02 8.82 21.36
C ARG A 20 24.16 9.80 20.20
N ILE A 21 25.37 9.99 19.68
CA ILE A 21 25.63 10.87 18.53
C ILE A 21 24.91 10.34 17.28
N GLN A 22 25.03 9.04 16.99
CA GLN A 22 24.34 8.41 15.86
C GLN A 22 22.82 8.51 15.99
N SER A 23 22.27 8.25 17.17
CA SER A 23 20.83 8.42 17.46
C SER A 23 20.39 9.87 17.24
N THR A 24 21.18 10.84 17.71
CA THR A 24 20.89 12.28 17.54
C THR A 24 20.94 12.71 16.07
N ILE A 25 21.95 12.26 15.33
CA ILE A 25 22.10 12.56 13.89
C ILE A 25 20.99 11.88 13.09
N ARG A 26 20.73 10.59 13.33
CA ARG A 26 19.62 9.85 12.69
C ARG A 26 18.29 10.51 12.99
N GLY A 27 18.04 10.89 14.25
CA GLY A 27 16.84 11.63 14.64
C GLY A 27 16.71 12.98 13.93
N ARG A 28 17.81 13.74 13.80
CA ARG A 28 17.81 15.01 13.05
C ARG A 28 17.55 14.79 11.55
N LEU A 29 18.18 13.79 10.94
CA LEU A 29 17.98 13.45 9.53
C LEU A 29 16.57 12.93 9.28
N HIS A 30 16.01 12.13 10.19
CA HIS A 30 14.62 11.68 10.12
C HIS A 30 13.64 12.84 10.25
N ARG A 31 13.81 13.75 11.21
CA ARG A 31 12.98 14.96 11.32
C ARG A 31 13.08 15.86 10.09
N LYS A 32 14.25 15.93 9.45
CA LYS A 32 14.44 16.69 8.20
C LYS A 32 13.77 16.02 6.99
N LYS A 33 13.82 14.68 6.90
CA LYS A 33 13.31 13.90 5.76
C LYS A 33 11.82 13.55 5.87
N LEU A 34 11.31 13.34 7.09
CA LEU A 34 9.94 12.96 7.41
C LEU A 34 9.20 14.07 8.17
N GLY A 35 9.72 15.29 8.13
CA GLY A 35 9.07 16.44 8.76
C GLY A 35 7.68 16.62 8.17
N ILE A 36 6.66 16.63 9.03
CA ILE A 36 5.30 16.95 8.63
C ILE A 36 5.23 18.47 8.49
N TYR A 37 5.04 18.96 7.27
CA TYR A 37 4.93 20.39 6.98
C TYR A 37 3.46 20.77 6.87
N HIS A 38 3.00 21.74 7.65
CA HIS A 38 1.65 22.25 7.47
C HIS A 38 1.49 22.86 6.07
N ALA A 39 0.31 22.64 5.46
CA ALA A 39 -0.08 23.37 4.26
C ALA A 39 -0.01 24.88 4.57
N ARG A 40 0.45 25.65 3.59
CA ARG A 40 0.41 27.11 3.68
C ARG A 40 -1.05 27.56 3.67
N ASP A 41 -1.36 28.68 4.33
CA ASP A 41 -2.73 29.22 4.43
C ASP A 41 -3.43 29.36 3.07
N VAL A 42 -2.68 29.66 2.01
CA VAL A 42 -3.19 29.78 0.63
C VAL A 42 -3.74 28.46 0.05
N GLY A 43 -3.33 27.31 0.59
CA GLY A 43 -3.80 25.97 0.17
C GLY A 43 -4.89 25.38 1.08
N MET A 44 -5.37 26.12 2.07
CA MET A 44 -6.40 25.67 3.01
C MET A 44 -7.79 26.16 2.61
N THR A 45 -8.80 25.37 2.96
CA THR A 45 -10.22 25.73 2.81
C THR A 45 -10.70 26.53 4.04
N TYR A 46 -11.90 27.11 3.94
CA TYR A 46 -12.49 27.96 5.00
C TYR A 46 -13.80 27.37 5.55
N GLU A 47 -13.97 26.05 5.47
CA GLU A 47 -15.18 25.35 5.90
C GLU A 47 -15.34 25.34 7.42
N SER A 48 -16.54 25.64 7.93
CA SER A 48 -16.77 25.58 9.39
C SER A 48 -16.81 24.13 9.88
N THR A 49 -16.34 23.91 11.11
CA THR A 49 -16.38 22.59 11.75
C THR A 49 -17.81 22.17 12.07
N TRP A 50 -18.23 20.97 11.68
CA TRP A 50 -19.39 20.33 12.29
C TRP A 50 -19.04 19.94 13.72
N LEU A 51 -19.52 20.71 14.69
CA LEU A 51 -18.95 20.68 16.05
C LEU A 51 -19.09 19.32 16.73
N VAL A 52 -20.26 18.69 16.66
CA VAL A 52 -20.49 17.30 17.14
C VAL A 52 -20.25 16.26 16.02
N GLY A 53 -20.09 16.71 14.78
CA GLY A 53 -20.08 15.88 13.58
C GLY A 53 -21.48 15.63 13.03
N ASN A 54 -21.57 15.62 11.70
CA ASN A 54 -22.80 15.41 10.94
C ASN A 54 -23.06 13.93 10.59
N ASP A 55 -22.25 13.02 11.09
CA ASP A 55 -22.47 11.59 10.90
C ASP A 55 -23.58 11.07 11.83
N PRO A 56 -24.36 10.07 11.37
CA PRO A 56 -25.23 9.29 12.23
C PRO A 56 -24.50 8.77 13.46
N LYS A 57 -25.26 8.34 14.46
CA LYS A 57 -24.71 7.60 15.59
C LYS A 57 -23.97 6.37 15.05
N ILE A 58 -22.74 6.18 15.53
CA ILE A 58 -21.87 5.10 15.10
C ILE A 58 -22.12 3.94 16.06
N GLU A 59 -22.53 2.80 15.53
CA GLU A 59 -22.85 1.59 16.31
C GLU A 59 -21.95 0.44 15.84
N GLY A 60 -21.74 -0.58 16.68
CA GLY A 60 -20.92 -1.75 16.33
C GLY A 60 -19.42 -1.56 16.55
N LEU A 61 -19.00 -0.64 17.43
CA LEU A 61 -17.60 -0.38 17.75
C LEU A 61 -17.04 -1.35 18.80
N GLU A 62 -17.90 -2.09 19.50
CA GLU A 62 -17.55 -2.98 20.62
C GLU A 62 -16.43 -3.99 20.27
N PRO A 63 -16.40 -4.63 19.08
CA PRO A 63 -15.33 -5.55 18.70
C PRO A 63 -13.96 -4.88 18.51
N TYR A 64 -13.94 -3.56 18.32
CA TYR A 64 -12.74 -2.79 18.00
C TYR A 64 -12.16 -2.04 19.19
N VAL A 65 -12.86 -2.04 20.33
CA VAL A 65 -12.37 -1.46 21.58
C VAL A 65 -11.08 -2.17 21.98
N THR A 66 -10.07 -1.39 22.34
CA THR A 66 -8.75 -1.91 22.70
C THR A 66 -8.63 -2.08 24.21
N PRO A 67 -8.64 -3.32 24.73
CA PRO A 67 -8.64 -3.56 26.18
C PRO A 67 -7.31 -3.16 26.84
N THR A 68 -6.19 -3.21 26.10
CA THR A 68 -4.85 -2.91 26.61
C THR A 68 -3.98 -2.27 25.55
N GLY A 69 -2.99 -1.49 26.00
CA GLY A 69 -2.00 -0.85 25.13
C GLY A 69 -2.42 0.51 24.59
N LYS A 70 -1.52 1.13 23.84
CA LYS A 70 -1.71 2.48 23.30
C LYS A 70 -2.38 2.43 21.94
N ILE A 71 -3.31 3.35 21.70
CA ILE A 71 -3.96 3.50 20.40
C ILE A 71 -3.83 4.92 19.86
N ALA A 72 -4.02 5.07 18.55
CA ALA A 72 -4.16 6.37 17.91
C ALA A 72 -5.35 6.42 16.97
N LEU A 73 -6.04 7.56 16.92
CA LEU A 73 -7.05 7.87 15.90
C LEU A 73 -6.57 9.07 15.08
N VAL A 74 -6.52 8.88 13.76
CA VAL A 74 -6.41 9.97 12.80
C VAL A 74 -7.81 10.33 12.35
N GLY A 75 -8.30 11.50 12.72
CA GLY A 75 -9.68 11.93 12.48
C GLY A 75 -9.78 13.30 11.82
N THR A 76 -10.91 13.55 11.17
CA THR A 76 -11.37 14.90 10.80
C THR A 76 -12.50 15.31 11.76
N SER A 77 -13.13 16.45 11.52
CA SER A 77 -14.30 16.94 12.28
C SER A 77 -13.99 17.48 13.67
N GLY A 78 -15.05 17.90 14.38
CA GLY A 78 -15.03 18.40 15.75
C GLY A 78 -15.05 17.28 16.79
N LEU A 79 -15.84 17.45 17.83
CA LEU A 79 -15.89 16.61 19.03
C LEU A 79 -16.18 15.13 18.78
N ARG A 80 -16.71 14.73 17.60
CA ARG A 80 -16.91 13.30 17.30
C ARG A 80 -15.60 12.52 17.34
N SER A 81 -14.52 13.09 16.81
CA SER A 81 -13.19 12.46 16.84
C SER A 81 -12.72 12.23 18.27
N LEU A 82 -13.02 13.14 19.20
CA LEU A 82 -12.74 12.99 20.61
C LEU A 82 -13.61 11.89 21.25
N GLY A 83 -14.91 11.86 20.96
CA GLY A 83 -15.80 10.80 21.45
C GLY A 83 -15.37 9.41 21.00
N LEU A 84 -15.06 9.26 19.72
CA LEU A 84 -14.63 7.99 19.13
C LEU A 84 -13.33 7.46 19.72
N ILE A 85 -12.32 8.31 19.89
CA ILE A 85 -11.05 7.86 20.45
C ILE A 85 -11.17 7.51 21.94
N CYS A 86 -12.08 8.18 22.68
CA CYS A 86 -12.40 7.80 24.05
C CYS A 86 -13.12 6.44 24.12
N GLU A 87 -14.04 6.17 23.20
CA GLU A 87 -14.78 4.90 23.13
C GLU A 87 -13.91 3.70 22.74
N LEU A 88 -12.99 3.89 21.80
CA LEU A 88 -12.09 2.83 21.32
C LEU A 88 -10.93 2.51 22.27
N ALA A 89 -10.58 3.45 23.17
CA ALA A 89 -9.43 3.33 24.06
C ALA A 89 -9.75 2.65 25.39
N ASN A 90 -8.72 2.06 26.00
CA ASN A 90 -8.75 1.76 27.43
C ASN A 90 -8.46 3.02 28.24
N GLN A 91 -8.96 3.09 29.46
CA GLN A 91 -8.69 4.21 30.38
C GLN A 91 -7.27 4.17 30.98
N GLU A 92 -6.51 3.08 30.81
CA GLU A 92 -5.15 2.94 31.35
C GLU A 92 -4.13 3.80 30.60
N ASN A 93 -4.35 4.05 29.30
CA ASN A 93 -3.44 4.81 28.45
C ASN A 93 -4.18 5.97 27.80
N ILE A 94 -3.63 7.19 27.89
CA ILE A 94 -4.17 8.33 27.15
C ILE A 94 -3.97 8.07 25.65
N PRO A 95 -5.04 7.91 24.86
CA PRO A 95 -4.92 7.62 23.44
C PRO A 95 -4.40 8.84 22.67
N LYS A 96 -3.77 8.59 21.52
CA LYS A 96 -3.23 9.65 20.66
C LYS A 96 -4.27 10.07 19.63
N LEU A 97 -4.93 11.20 19.88
CA LEU A 97 -5.77 11.86 18.88
C LEU A 97 -4.91 12.69 17.93
N ILE A 98 -5.10 12.49 16.62
CA ILE A 98 -4.45 13.27 15.56
C ILE A 98 -5.55 13.82 14.66
N ILE A 99 -5.71 15.14 14.65
CA ILE A 99 -6.62 15.83 13.74
C ILE A 99 -5.88 16.16 12.46
N VAL A 100 -6.35 15.64 11.33
CA VAL A 100 -5.89 16.00 9.98
C VAL A 100 -7.05 16.69 9.29
N ASP A 101 -6.86 17.96 8.93
CA ASP A 101 -7.88 18.73 8.25
C ASP A 101 -7.25 19.80 7.35
N ASN A 102 -7.89 20.13 6.23
CA ASN A 102 -7.44 21.19 5.35
C ASN A 102 -8.23 22.50 5.52
N SER A 103 -9.18 22.57 6.46
CA SER A 103 -9.89 23.79 6.82
C SER A 103 -9.19 24.58 7.92
N LEU A 104 -8.94 25.86 7.65
CA LEU A 104 -8.38 26.79 8.62
C LEU A 104 -9.27 26.95 9.86
N LYS A 105 -10.60 26.92 9.70
CA LYS A 105 -11.53 27.06 10.83
C LYS A 105 -11.49 25.85 11.76
N VAL A 106 -11.40 24.64 11.20
CA VAL A 106 -11.27 23.39 11.98
C VAL A 106 -9.98 23.38 12.78
N ILE A 107 -8.86 23.71 12.12
CA ILE A 107 -7.54 23.79 12.77
C ILE A 107 -7.56 24.83 13.90
N ARG A 108 -8.14 26.01 13.64
CA ARG A 108 -8.22 27.10 14.62
C ARG A 108 -9.09 26.72 15.82
N PHE A 109 -10.25 26.11 15.58
CA PHE A 109 -11.14 25.63 16.64
C PHE A 109 -10.38 24.68 17.60
N TRP A 110 -9.71 23.67 17.05
CA TRP A 110 -8.99 22.69 17.84
C TRP A 110 -7.82 23.27 18.62
N ARG A 111 -7.08 24.22 18.04
CA ARG A 111 -6.00 24.93 18.75
C ARG A 111 -6.56 25.69 19.95
N LEU A 112 -7.61 26.50 19.75
CA LEU A 112 -8.19 27.28 20.83
C LEU A 112 -8.85 26.40 21.91
N LEU A 113 -9.47 25.28 21.53
CA LEU A 113 -10.01 24.32 22.50
C LEU A 113 -8.91 23.67 23.34
N ARG A 114 -7.77 23.34 22.73
CA ARG A 114 -6.59 22.86 23.48
C ARG A 114 -6.06 23.90 24.45
N ASP A 115 -5.92 25.14 23.99
CA ASP A 115 -5.48 26.26 24.84
C ASP A 115 -6.46 26.51 26.01
N LEU A 116 -7.77 26.27 25.80
CA LEU A 116 -8.76 26.30 26.87
C LEU A 116 -8.52 25.17 27.88
N ALA A 117 -8.36 23.93 27.41
CA ALA A 117 -8.13 22.77 28.25
C ALA A 117 -6.84 22.90 29.08
N GLU A 118 -5.79 23.50 28.53
CA GLU A 118 -4.52 23.77 29.22
C GLU A 118 -4.66 24.83 30.32
N ARG A 119 -5.44 25.90 30.09
CA ARG A 119 -5.57 27.03 31.01
C ARG A 119 -6.59 26.79 32.13
N VAL A 120 -7.67 26.06 31.86
CA VAL A 120 -8.77 25.90 32.81
C VAL A 120 -8.58 24.63 33.63
N ALA A 121 -8.43 24.79 34.94
CA ALA A 121 -8.38 23.66 35.86
C ALA A 121 -9.78 23.06 36.10
N PRO A 122 -9.90 21.73 36.26
CA PRO A 122 -11.08 21.10 36.84
C PRO A 122 -11.48 21.78 38.17
N PRO A 123 -12.78 22.00 38.45
CA PRO A 123 -13.97 21.58 37.70
C PRO A 123 -14.51 22.64 36.70
N ASN A 124 -13.88 23.81 36.57
CA ASN A 124 -14.45 24.97 35.89
C ASN A 124 -14.49 24.88 34.35
N PHE A 125 -14.06 23.75 33.79
CA PHE A 125 -13.97 23.55 32.34
C PHE A 125 -15.32 23.68 31.65
N GLN A 126 -16.40 23.15 32.23
CA GLN A 126 -17.71 23.08 31.58
C GLN A 126 -18.31 24.49 31.33
N VAL A 127 -18.27 25.35 32.34
CA VAL A 127 -18.71 26.77 32.23
C VAL A 127 -17.83 27.54 31.24
N SER A 128 -16.52 27.29 31.29
CA SER A 128 -15.57 27.94 30.38
C SER A 128 -15.74 27.47 28.94
N PHE A 129 -16.12 26.20 28.74
CA PHE A 129 -16.41 25.62 27.44
C PHE A 129 -17.66 26.24 26.82
N GLU A 130 -18.72 26.45 27.60
CA GLU A 130 -19.92 27.15 27.11
C GLU A 130 -19.61 28.59 26.67
N SER A 131 -18.85 29.34 27.48
CA SER A 131 -18.41 30.70 27.13
C SER A 131 -17.53 30.71 25.86
N PHE A 132 -16.62 29.73 25.75
CA PHE A 132 -15.77 29.53 24.58
C PHE A 132 -16.59 29.32 23.29
N LEU A 133 -17.67 28.54 23.35
CA LEU A 133 -18.54 28.33 22.20
C LEU A 133 -19.25 29.62 21.76
N GLN A 134 -19.67 30.45 22.71
CA GLN A 134 -20.29 31.75 22.41
C GLN A 134 -19.29 32.70 21.74
N GLU A 135 -18.07 32.80 22.27
CA GLU A 135 -17.01 33.69 21.77
C GLU A 135 -16.53 33.28 20.36
N HIS A 136 -16.56 31.98 20.04
CA HIS A 136 -15.98 31.45 18.80
C HIS A 136 -17.00 30.78 17.87
N SER A 137 -18.27 31.17 17.97
CA SER A 137 -19.38 30.66 17.14
C SER A 137 -19.10 30.67 15.63
N SER A 138 -18.29 31.60 15.13
CA SER A 138 -17.91 31.69 13.70
C SER A 138 -17.04 30.54 13.16
N LEU A 139 -16.43 29.74 14.04
CA LEU A 139 -15.52 28.65 13.66
C LEU A 139 -16.26 27.35 13.37
N PHE A 140 -17.47 27.19 13.89
CA PHE A 140 -18.21 25.94 13.81
C PHE A 140 -19.66 26.16 13.37
N ARG A 141 -20.34 25.04 13.13
CA ARG A 141 -21.78 24.98 12.89
C ARG A 141 -22.36 23.81 13.67
N THR A 142 -23.61 23.95 14.08
CA THR A 142 -24.42 22.92 14.72
C THR A 142 -25.52 22.47 13.76
N ILE A 143 -26.01 21.24 13.93
CA ILE A 143 -27.19 20.77 13.21
C ILE A 143 -28.40 21.17 14.05
N SER A 144 -29.15 22.18 13.59
CA SER A 144 -30.37 22.64 14.24
C SER A 144 -31.61 21.81 13.88
N GLU A 145 -31.58 21.13 12.73
CA GLU A 145 -32.71 20.34 12.21
C GLU A 145 -32.22 18.97 11.74
N ILE A 146 -32.71 17.90 12.37
CA ILE A 146 -32.49 16.53 11.92
C ILE A 146 -33.37 16.32 10.68
N ILE A 147 -32.72 16.17 9.53
CA ILE A 147 -33.39 16.15 8.21
C ILE A 147 -34.23 14.87 8.01
N ASP A 148 -33.90 13.78 8.70
CA ASP A 148 -34.62 12.50 8.62
C ASP A 148 -34.88 11.91 10.01
N PRO A 149 -36.15 11.80 10.45
CA PRO A 149 -36.49 11.26 11.78
C PRO A 149 -36.15 9.78 11.94
N ASN A 150 -35.90 9.04 10.85
CA ASN A 150 -35.53 7.63 10.89
C ASN A 150 -34.03 7.42 11.13
N ILE A 151 -33.23 8.48 11.07
CA ILE A 151 -31.78 8.41 11.26
C ILE A 151 -31.43 8.96 12.63
N LYS A 152 -30.80 8.13 13.45
CA LYS A 152 -30.36 8.52 14.78
C LYS A 152 -29.02 9.24 14.70
N TYR A 153 -28.99 10.50 15.13
CA TYR A 153 -27.77 11.27 15.30
C TYR A 153 -27.40 11.37 16.79
N GLU A 154 -26.15 11.75 17.06
CA GLU A 154 -25.76 12.18 18.41
C GLU A 154 -26.50 13.46 18.81
N ASN A 155 -26.54 13.73 20.12
CA ASN A 155 -27.05 15.01 20.61
C ASN A 155 -26.18 16.15 20.04
N GLN A 156 -26.80 16.97 19.18
CA GLN A 156 -26.13 18.02 18.43
C GLN A 156 -25.87 19.28 19.28
N ASP A 157 -26.39 19.34 20.51
CA ASP A 157 -25.99 20.35 21.49
C ASP A 157 -24.57 20.07 22.00
N PRO A 158 -23.58 20.93 21.67
CA PRO A 158 -22.18 20.63 21.96
C PRO A 158 -21.86 20.58 23.45
N VAL A 159 -22.57 21.38 24.26
CA VAL A 159 -22.40 21.41 25.72
C VAL A 159 -22.87 20.09 26.32
N SER A 160 -24.08 19.64 25.95
CA SER A 160 -24.62 18.34 26.36
C SER A 160 -23.76 17.18 25.88
N TYR A 161 -23.25 17.23 24.65
CA TYR A 161 -22.36 16.21 24.11
C TYR A 161 -21.05 16.11 24.91
N MET A 162 -20.37 17.24 25.14
CA MET A 162 -19.14 17.28 25.94
C MET A 162 -19.37 16.82 27.39
N ASN A 163 -20.47 17.26 28.01
CA ASN A 163 -20.84 16.82 29.36
C ASN A 163 -21.10 15.32 29.42
N SER A 164 -21.69 14.74 28.37
CA SER A 164 -21.91 13.29 28.28
C SER A 164 -20.58 12.53 28.18
N LEU A 165 -19.63 13.02 27.38
CA LEU A 165 -18.28 12.44 27.31
C LEU A 165 -17.55 12.53 28.67
N ILE A 166 -17.63 13.68 29.34
CA ILE A 166 -17.02 13.87 30.67
C ILE A 166 -17.66 12.95 31.70
N ALA A 167 -18.99 12.81 31.69
CA ALA A 167 -19.69 11.92 32.61
C ALA A 167 -19.31 10.44 32.38
N GLN A 168 -19.11 10.05 31.12
CA GLN A 168 -18.80 8.67 30.77
C GLN A 168 -17.32 8.29 31.00
N TYR A 169 -16.39 9.17 30.66
CA TYR A 169 -14.96 8.86 30.66
C TYR A 169 -14.15 9.59 31.73
N GLY A 170 -14.75 10.55 32.44
CA GLY A 170 -14.08 11.39 33.43
C GLY A 170 -13.43 12.64 32.83
N LEU A 171 -13.53 13.76 33.56
CA LEU A 171 -13.04 15.06 33.11
C LEU A 171 -11.53 15.05 32.82
N ASP A 172 -10.73 14.51 33.74
CA ASP A 172 -9.27 14.52 33.60
C ASP A 172 -8.79 13.71 32.39
N TYR A 173 -9.45 12.59 32.10
CA TYR A 173 -9.13 11.76 30.94
C TYR A 173 -9.45 12.49 29.64
N VAL A 174 -10.66 13.04 29.50
CA VAL A 174 -11.08 13.80 28.32
C VAL A 174 -10.17 14.99 28.07
N LEU A 175 -9.85 15.79 29.10
CA LEU A 175 -8.93 16.92 28.97
C LEU A 175 -7.51 16.47 28.63
N SER A 176 -7.06 15.33 29.15
CA SER A 176 -5.75 14.79 28.82
C SER A 176 -5.63 14.39 27.35
N VAL A 177 -6.70 13.85 26.74
CA VAL A 177 -6.73 13.58 25.29
C VAL A 177 -6.63 14.87 24.50
N ILE A 178 -7.42 15.90 24.85
CA ILE A 178 -7.40 17.21 24.17
C ILE A 178 -6.02 17.87 24.27
N LYS A 179 -5.43 17.91 25.47
CA LYS A 179 -4.10 18.50 25.72
C LYS A 179 -3.00 17.83 24.90
N ASN A 180 -3.06 16.50 24.78
CA ASN A 180 -2.02 15.70 24.14
C ASN A 180 -2.27 15.42 22.66
N MET A 181 -3.30 15.99 22.04
CA MET A 181 -3.61 15.77 20.63
C MET A 181 -2.63 16.48 19.70
N VAL A 182 -2.50 15.96 18.48
CA VAL A 182 -1.74 16.56 17.39
C VAL A 182 -2.71 17.15 16.38
N ILE A 183 -2.44 18.35 15.89
CA ILE A 183 -3.27 19.04 14.90
C ILE A 183 -2.41 19.26 13.66
N ILE A 184 -2.83 18.77 12.50
CA ILE A 184 -2.10 18.82 11.24
C ILE A 184 -2.99 19.47 10.20
N GLY A 185 -2.52 20.58 9.66
CA GLY A 185 -3.21 21.33 8.61
C GLY A 185 -2.81 20.83 7.24
N GLN A 186 -3.39 19.73 6.77
CA GLN A 186 -3.08 19.10 5.48
C GLN A 186 -4.30 18.34 4.95
N SER A 187 -4.30 18.05 3.65
CA SER A 187 -5.35 17.26 3.02
C SER A 187 -5.21 15.77 3.35
N TRP A 188 -6.36 15.09 3.45
CA TRP A 188 -6.42 13.63 3.52
C TRP A 188 -5.90 12.93 2.26
N ALA A 189 -5.75 13.66 1.15
CA ALA A 189 -5.20 13.15 -0.10
C ALA A 189 -3.66 13.05 -0.11
N GLU A 190 -2.97 13.60 0.90
CA GLU A 190 -1.51 13.64 0.98
C GLU A 190 -0.93 12.32 1.51
N SER A 191 -0.68 11.35 0.63
CA SER A 191 -0.19 10.01 1.01
C SER A 191 1.09 10.01 1.85
N SER A 192 2.01 10.95 1.57
CA SER A 192 3.26 11.09 2.31
C SER A 192 3.06 11.38 3.80
N LEU A 193 2.00 12.12 4.16
CA LEU A 193 1.62 12.38 5.55
C LEU A 193 1.28 11.08 6.27
N PHE A 194 0.42 10.26 5.67
CA PHE A 194 -0.08 9.05 6.30
C PHE A 194 1.01 7.99 6.45
N ILE A 195 1.94 7.92 5.48
CA ILE A 195 3.17 7.11 5.63
C ILE A 195 4.00 7.60 6.82
N ALA A 196 4.23 8.92 6.92
CA ALA A 196 5.00 9.50 8.02
C ALA A 196 4.33 9.26 9.39
N LEU A 197 3.02 9.45 9.49
CA LEU A 197 2.24 9.21 10.70
C LEU A 197 2.34 7.75 11.15
N ASN A 198 2.14 6.79 10.24
CA ASN A 198 2.25 5.36 10.56
C ASN A 198 3.65 5.03 11.12
N ASN A 199 4.71 5.52 10.47
CA ASN A 199 6.08 5.31 10.91
C ASN A 199 6.35 5.93 12.29
N ILE A 200 5.88 7.16 12.54
CA ILE A 200 6.03 7.85 13.83
C ILE A 200 5.28 7.08 14.92
N LEU A 201 4.04 6.67 14.68
CA LEU A 201 3.23 5.94 15.66
C LEU A 201 3.87 4.60 16.04
N LYS A 202 4.39 3.85 15.05
CA LYS A 202 5.16 2.62 15.29
C LYS A 202 6.40 2.85 16.14
N LEU A 203 7.15 3.93 15.89
CA LEU A 203 8.31 4.29 16.71
C LEU A 203 7.94 4.59 18.17
N HIS A 204 6.69 5.02 18.42
CA HIS A 204 6.16 5.25 19.77
C HIS A 204 5.49 4.01 20.39
N GLY A 205 5.55 2.85 19.73
CA GLY A 205 4.93 1.60 20.19
C GLY A 205 3.41 1.63 20.14
N ILE A 206 2.83 2.42 19.23
CA ILE A 206 1.39 2.49 18.99
C ILE A 206 1.08 1.61 17.77
N GLU A 207 0.63 0.39 18.01
CA GLU A 207 0.36 -0.59 16.96
C GLU A 207 -1.08 -0.52 16.43
N LYS A 208 -2.04 -0.23 17.33
CA LYS A 208 -3.45 -0.12 16.96
C LYS A 208 -3.79 1.32 16.56
N THR A 209 -4.09 1.49 15.29
CA THR A 209 -4.40 2.79 14.71
C THR A 209 -5.76 2.76 14.03
N TYR A 210 -6.47 3.88 14.06
CA TYR A 210 -7.82 4.02 13.54
C TYR A 210 -7.87 5.25 12.64
N THR A 211 -8.77 5.25 11.65
CA THR A 211 -9.07 6.44 10.86
C THR A 211 -10.55 6.80 10.93
N TYR A 212 -10.84 8.10 10.99
CA TYR A 212 -12.19 8.63 10.88
C TYR A 212 -12.19 9.79 9.87
N PRO A 213 -12.21 9.49 8.55
CA PRO A 213 -12.35 10.49 7.49
C PRO A 213 -13.77 11.07 7.36
N SER A 214 -14.75 10.61 8.15
CA SER A 214 -16.16 11.01 8.01
C SER A 214 -16.64 10.83 6.55
N ASN A 215 -17.35 11.80 5.99
CA ASN A 215 -17.88 11.77 4.63
C ASN A 215 -16.93 12.38 3.58
N ILE A 216 -15.65 12.63 3.89
CA ILE A 216 -14.69 13.24 2.94
C ILE A 216 -14.68 12.49 1.61
N GLU A 217 -14.57 11.15 1.63
CA GLU A 217 -14.55 10.32 0.41
C GLU A 217 -15.81 10.53 -0.45
N ALA A 218 -16.96 10.81 0.17
CA ALA A 218 -18.23 11.01 -0.52
C ALA A 218 -18.43 12.46 -1.03
N CYS A 219 -17.68 13.43 -0.51
CA CYS A 219 -17.83 14.85 -0.82
C CYS A 219 -16.83 15.39 -1.85
N VAL A 220 -15.82 14.61 -2.21
CA VAL A 220 -14.76 15.02 -3.16
C VAL A 220 -14.94 14.35 -4.53
N ASP A 221 -14.25 14.87 -5.54
CA ASP A 221 -14.21 14.29 -6.88
C ASP A 221 -13.53 12.90 -6.90
N ALA A 222 -13.69 12.16 -8.00
CA ALA A 222 -13.19 10.79 -8.10
C ALA A 222 -11.65 10.68 -7.94
N THR A 223 -10.89 11.68 -8.38
CA THR A 223 -9.43 11.70 -8.29
C THR A 223 -9.01 11.88 -6.84
N THR A 224 -9.54 12.91 -6.18
CA THR A 224 -9.26 13.19 -4.77
C THR A 224 -9.72 12.02 -3.88
N ARG A 225 -10.88 11.42 -4.19
CA ARG A 225 -11.38 10.23 -3.48
C ARG A 225 -10.39 9.07 -3.55
N ALA A 226 -9.84 8.79 -4.73
CA ALA A 226 -8.85 7.73 -4.91
C ALA A 226 -7.55 8.01 -4.11
N GLN A 227 -7.13 9.28 -4.05
CA GLN A 227 -5.98 9.70 -3.25
C GLN A 227 -6.21 9.55 -1.74
N VAL A 228 -7.41 9.92 -1.25
CA VAL A 228 -7.80 9.72 0.16
C VAL A 228 -7.81 8.23 0.50
N ALA A 229 -8.46 7.41 -0.32
CA ALA A 229 -8.50 5.96 -0.13
C ALA A 229 -7.08 5.34 -0.11
N THR A 230 -6.20 5.80 -1.01
CA THR A 230 -4.79 5.38 -1.05
C THR A 230 -4.06 5.78 0.23
N SER A 231 -4.29 7.00 0.74
CA SER A 231 -3.67 7.50 1.97
C SER A 231 -4.10 6.70 3.20
N ILE A 232 -5.39 6.40 3.32
CA ILE A 232 -5.93 5.52 4.38
C ILE A 232 -5.32 4.12 4.28
N LYS A 233 -5.20 3.56 3.07
CA LYS A 233 -4.58 2.24 2.86
C LYS A 233 -3.11 2.23 3.30
N LEU A 234 -2.34 3.26 2.96
CA LEU A 234 -0.93 3.38 3.34
C LEU A 234 -0.72 3.59 4.84
N PHE A 235 -1.71 4.20 5.52
CA PHE A 235 -1.71 4.33 6.97
C PHE A 235 -1.86 2.97 7.68
N LYS A 236 -2.52 1.99 7.04
CA LYS A 236 -2.80 0.65 7.57
C LYS A 236 -3.57 0.66 8.92
N PRO A 237 -4.73 1.34 9.03
CA PRO A 237 -5.51 1.32 10.27
C PRO A 237 -6.12 -0.06 10.53
N CYS A 238 -6.41 -0.38 11.78
CA CYS A 238 -7.20 -1.53 12.18
C CYS A 238 -8.67 -1.39 11.76
N LEU A 239 -9.15 -0.15 11.72
CA LEU A 239 -10.52 0.20 11.32
C LEU A 239 -10.54 1.63 10.77
N SER A 240 -11.23 1.81 9.65
CA SER A 240 -11.58 3.11 9.09
C SER A 240 -13.09 3.33 9.17
N ILE A 241 -13.51 4.40 9.84
CA ILE A 241 -14.90 4.77 10.03
C ILE A 241 -15.25 5.87 9.01
N ALA A 242 -16.00 5.52 7.99
CA ALA A 242 -16.38 6.46 6.92
C ALA A 242 -17.91 6.55 6.81
N SER A 243 -18.43 7.56 6.14
CA SER A 243 -19.87 7.70 5.91
C SER A 243 -20.17 8.13 4.48
N ASN A 244 -21.42 7.94 4.07
CA ASN A 244 -21.88 8.43 2.76
C ASN A 244 -22.19 9.93 2.80
N ASN A 245 -22.63 10.47 1.68
CA ASN A 245 -23.23 11.79 1.59
C ASN A 245 -24.43 11.73 0.64
N GLN A 246 -25.64 11.63 1.19
CA GLN A 246 -26.89 11.58 0.41
C GLN A 246 -27.68 12.85 0.68
N GLY A 247 -27.89 13.67 -0.36
CA GLY A 247 -28.64 14.93 -0.21
C GLY A 247 -27.96 15.98 0.67
N GLY A 248 -26.63 15.92 0.80
CA GLY A 248 -25.85 16.88 1.60
C GLY A 248 -25.67 16.51 3.07
N MET A 249 -26.25 15.40 3.53
CA MET A 249 -26.02 14.84 4.86
C MET A 249 -25.65 13.35 4.79
N PRO A 250 -24.77 12.85 5.68
CA PRO A 250 -24.53 11.43 5.84
C PRO A 250 -25.74 10.71 6.44
N THR A 251 -26.16 9.61 5.82
CA THR A 251 -27.28 8.77 6.28
C THR A 251 -26.83 7.40 6.76
N LYS A 252 -25.60 6.99 6.43
CA LYS A 252 -25.05 5.68 6.77
C LYS A 252 -23.56 5.77 7.10
N VAL A 253 -23.16 5.04 8.14
CA VAL A 253 -21.77 4.83 8.54
C VAL A 253 -21.31 3.46 8.06
N PHE A 254 -20.05 3.37 7.65
CA PHE A 254 -19.35 2.16 7.22
C PHE A 254 -18.13 1.95 8.11
N LEU A 255 -18.12 0.80 8.80
CA LEU A 255 -16.95 0.30 9.51
C LEU A 255 -16.11 -0.53 8.55
N LYS A 256 -15.11 0.11 7.94
CA LYS A 256 -14.22 -0.53 6.94
C LYS A 256 -12.99 -1.06 7.67
N ILE A 257 -12.88 -2.37 7.84
CA ILE A 257 -11.59 -2.99 8.14
C ILE A 257 -10.78 -2.90 6.85
N PRO A 258 -9.65 -2.18 6.80
CA PRO A 258 -8.81 -2.19 5.62
C PRO A 258 -8.32 -3.63 5.46
N GLU A 259 -8.74 -4.27 4.37
CA GLU A 259 -8.22 -5.58 3.99
C GLU A 259 -6.68 -5.53 4.10
N THR A 260 -6.09 -6.53 4.76
CA THR A 260 -4.64 -6.72 4.66
C THR A 260 -4.26 -6.73 3.18
N LEU A 261 -3.04 -6.28 2.85
CA LEU A 261 -2.57 -6.26 1.45
C LEU A 261 -2.80 -7.61 0.73
N GLU A 262 -2.86 -8.71 1.48
CA GLU A 262 -3.21 -10.06 1.00
C GLU A 262 -4.70 -10.23 0.65
N GLN A 263 -5.63 -9.68 1.45
CA GLN A 263 -7.07 -9.85 1.24
C GLN A 263 -7.64 -8.91 0.17
N SER A 264 -7.08 -7.71 0.00
CA SER A 264 -7.58 -6.73 -1.00
C SER A 264 -7.13 -7.01 -2.43
N GLN A 265 -6.13 -7.88 -2.60
CA GLN A 265 -5.52 -8.14 -3.90
C GLN A 265 -6.05 -9.45 -4.52
N LEU A 266 -6.58 -10.35 -3.70
CA LEU A 266 -7.27 -11.57 -4.15
C LEU A 266 -8.77 -11.35 -4.37
N SER A 267 -9.39 -10.33 -3.76
CA SER A 267 -10.85 -10.12 -3.80
C SER A 267 -11.38 -9.35 -5.02
N GLN A 268 -10.53 -8.72 -5.84
CA GLN A 268 -10.98 -8.00 -7.06
C GLN A 268 -10.50 -8.58 -8.39
N ILE A 269 -9.59 -9.56 -8.38
CA ILE A 269 -9.27 -10.37 -9.56
C ILE A 269 -9.49 -11.81 -9.14
N SER A 270 -10.65 -12.36 -9.46
CA SER A 270 -10.93 -13.77 -9.18
C SER A 270 -9.90 -14.61 -9.93
N PHE A 271 -8.95 -15.22 -9.19
CA PHE A 271 -8.02 -16.20 -9.77
C PHE A 271 -8.81 -17.32 -10.47
N ALA A 272 -10.01 -17.65 -9.98
CA ALA A 272 -10.93 -18.57 -10.64
C ALA A 272 -11.42 -18.05 -12.00
N ALA A 273 -11.71 -16.75 -12.15
CA ALA A 273 -12.08 -16.17 -13.44
C ALA A 273 -10.89 -16.10 -14.42
N ILE A 274 -9.64 -15.95 -13.93
CA ILE A 274 -8.48 -16.10 -14.81
C ILE A 274 -8.22 -17.58 -15.15
N GLN A 275 -8.44 -18.50 -14.22
CA GLN A 275 -8.29 -19.94 -14.45
C GLN A 275 -9.24 -20.43 -15.53
N GLU A 276 -10.46 -19.87 -15.63
CA GLU A 276 -11.41 -20.13 -16.72
C GLU A 276 -10.91 -19.66 -18.11
N ILE A 277 -9.91 -18.77 -18.18
CA ILE A 277 -9.31 -18.26 -19.42
C ILE A 277 -8.08 -19.09 -19.85
N ILE A 278 -7.59 -20.00 -19.01
CA ILE A 278 -6.40 -20.80 -19.29
C ILE A 278 -6.78 -22.00 -20.15
N ASP A 279 -6.38 -21.97 -21.42
CA ASP A 279 -6.37 -23.17 -22.24
C ASP A 279 -5.12 -24.00 -21.89
N GLU A 280 -5.33 -25.08 -21.13
CA GLU A 280 -4.26 -25.97 -20.69
C GLU A 280 -3.90 -27.03 -21.75
N GLU A 281 -4.76 -27.25 -22.76
CA GLU A 281 -4.61 -28.37 -23.69
C GLU A 281 -3.34 -28.24 -24.55
N PRO A 282 -3.03 -27.08 -25.18
CA PRO A 282 -1.81 -26.92 -25.97
C PRO A 282 -0.53 -27.04 -25.15
N TYR A 283 -0.57 -26.57 -23.90
CA TYR A 283 0.57 -26.69 -22.97
C TYR A 283 0.81 -28.15 -22.61
N ARG A 284 -0.26 -28.89 -22.25
CA ARG A 284 -0.18 -30.32 -21.91
C ARG A 284 0.28 -31.15 -23.10
N ASP A 285 -0.19 -30.88 -24.30
CA ASP A 285 0.22 -31.59 -25.52
C ASP A 285 1.71 -31.40 -25.84
N LEU A 286 2.22 -30.18 -25.68
CA LEU A 286 3.65 -29.88 -25.85
C LEU A 286 4.52 -30.61 -24.83
N ILE A 287 4.10 -30.65 -23.56
CA ILE A 287 4.80 -31.42 -22.53
C ILE A 287 4.71 -32.92 -22.79
N ALA A 288 3.55 -33.43 -23.21
CA ALA A 288 3.35 -34.85 -23.51
C ALA A 288 4.21 -35.31 -24.70
N SER A 289 4.30 -34.50 -25.76
CA SER A 289 5.18 -34.77 -26.92
C SER A 289 6.67 -34.70 -26.57
N SER A 290 7.01 -34.06 -25.45
CA SER A 290 8.38 -33.93 -24.93
C SER A 290 8.67 -34.89 -23.77
N ALA A 291 7.76 -35.80 -23.46
CA ALA A 291 7.87 -36.67 -22.29
C ALA A 291 9.13 -37.56 -22.35
N ASN A 292 9.77 -37.73 -21.19
CA ASN A 292 11.00 -38.50 -20.99
C ASN A 292 12.24 -37.94 -21.69
N LEU A 293 12.18 -36.72 -22.24
CA LEU A 293 13.39 -36.02 -22.67
C LEU A 293 14.20 -35.58 -21.45
N THR A 294 15.51 -35.79 -21.48
CA THR A 294 16.43 -35.15 -20.54
C THR A 294 16.87 -33.80 -21.10
N VAL A 295 16.60 -32.72 -20.36
CA VAL A 295 16.87 -31.36 -20.80
C VAL A 295 17.86 -30.69 -19.85
N ASN A 296 18.91 -30.10 -20.41
CA ASN A 296 19.85 -29.26 -19.66
C ASN A 296 19.31 -27.83 -19.55
N ILE A 297 19.06 -27.37 -18.31
CA ILE A 297 18.42 -26.07 -18.08
C ILE A 297 19.28 -24.90 -18.54
N GLN A 298 20.61 -25.02 -18.46
CA GLN A 298 21.50 -23.93 -18.85
C GLN A 298 21.53 -23.75 -20.36
N GLU A 299 21.54 -24.84 -21.13
CA GLU A 299 21.39 -24.79 -22.59
C GLU A 299 20.02 -24.28 -23.00
N LEU A 300 18.96 -24.69 -22.31
CA LEU A 300 17.61 -24.19 -22.54
C LEU A 300 17.54 -22.66 -22.35
N LEU A 301 18.05 -22.16 -21.22
CA LEU A 301 18.09 -20.73 -20.95
C LEU A 301 18.93 -19.98 -21.99
N LYS A 302 20.08 -20.51 -22.41
CA LYS A 302 20.87 -19.90 -23.50
C LYS A 302 20.05 -19.75 -24.79
N LYS A 303 19.29 -20.77 -25.18
CA LYS A 303 18.40 -20.72 -26.35
C LYS A 303 17.33 -19.64 -26.17
N LEU A 304 16.65 -19.62 -25.03
CA LEU A 304 15.59 -18.65 -24.74
C LEU A 304 16.10 -17.20 -24.76
N PHE A 305 17.21 -16.90 -24.10
CA PHE A 305 17.80 -15.55 -24.11
C PHE A 305 18.29 -15.15 -25.51
N SER A 306 18.85 -16.09 -26.29
CA SER A 306 19.28 -15.81 -27.66
C SER A 306 18.13 -15.47 -28.61
N ALA A 307 16.90 -15.91 -28.30
CA ALA A 307 15.71 -15.60 -29.05
C ALA A 307 15.17 -14.18 -28.77
N ILE A 308 15.62 -13.53 -27.70
CA ILE A 308 15.14 -12.20 -27.30
C ILE A 308 15.90 -11.13 -28.09
N PRO A 309 15.21 -10.35 -28.95
CA PRO A 309 15.86 -9.33 -29.75
C PRO A 309 16.42 -8.22 -28.85
N GLY A 310 17.66 -7.81 -29.08
CA GLY A 310 18.25 -6.63 -28.42
C GLY A 310 17.63 -5.30 -28.85
N HIS A 311 16.81 -5.33 -29.92
CA HIS A 311 15.99 -4.24 -30.41
C HIS A 311 14.87 -4.79 -31.32
N ASP A 312 13.62 -4.46 -31.02
CA ASP A 312 12.45 -4.66 -31.88
C ASP A 312 11.74 -3.31 -32.06
N ASN A 313 11.65 -2.83 -33.30
CA ASN A 313 11.06 -1.54 -33.64
C ASN A 313 9.56 -1.45 -33.35
N LYS A 314 8.91 -2.58 -33.09
CA LYS A 314 7.49 -2.63 -32.75
C LYS A 314 7.23 -2.66 -31.23
N LEU A 315 8.26 -2.82 -30.41
CA LEU A 315 8.18 -2.68 -28.95
C LEU A 315 8.52 -1.24 -28.53
N SER A 316 8.07 -0.83 -27.35
CA SER A 316 8.44 0.45 -26.77
C SER A 316 9.95 0.53 -26.53
N MET A 317 10.46 1.76 -26.52
CA MET A 317 11.84 2.04 -26.12
C MET A 317 12.15 1.46 -24.73
N ILE A 318 11.20 1.56 -23.79
CA ILE A 318 11.35 1.07 -22.42
C ILE A 318 11.48 -0.47 -22.41
N SER A 319 10.58 -1.18 -23.07
CA SER A 319 10.63 -2.65 -23.15
C SER A 319 11.91 -3.12 -23.84
N ASN A 320 12.35 -2.45 -24.90
CA ASN A 320 13.65 -2.73 -25.54
C ASN A 320 14.84 -2.53 -24.58
N ILE A 321 14.81 -1.49 -23.73
CA ILE A 321 15.86 -1.27 -22.72
C ILE A 321 15.85 -2.39 -21.67
N ILE A 322 14.67 -2.78 -21.16
CA ILE A 322 14.52 -3.86 -20.19
C ILE A 322 15.09 -5.16 -20.74
N LEU A 323 14.69 -5.56 -21.96
CA LEU A 323 15.16 -6.79 -22.60
C LEU A 323 16.66 -6.77 -22.87
N ARG A 324 17.23 -5.61 -23.21
CA ARG A 324 18.68 -5.43 -23.39
C ARG A 324 19.42 -5.58 -22.06
N ASN A 325 18.96 -4.93 -21.00
CA ASN A 325 19.57 -5.00 -19.67
C ASN A 325 19.51 -6.42 -19.12
N MET A 326 18.38 -7.10 -19.31
CA MET A 326 18.19 -8.50 -18.96
C MET A 326 19.17 -9.41 -19.70
N ASN A 327 19.40 -9.21 -21.01
CA ASN A 327 20.42 -9.95 -21.78
C ASN A 327 21.87 -9.67 -21.30
N ALA A 328 22.17 -8.42 -20.93
CA ALA A 328 23.47 -8.06 -20.38
C ALA A 328 23.70 -8.73 -19.01
N ALA A 329 22.69 -8.69 -18.13
CA ALA A 329 22.73 -9.35 -16.84
C ALA A 329 22.89 -10.87 -16.95
N PHE A 330 22.19 -11.50 -17.90
CA PHE A 330 22.35 -12.92 -18.20
C PHE A 330 23.79 -13.27 -18.61
N SER A 331 24.41 -12.45 -19.45
CA SER A 331 25.80 -12.64 -19.88
C SER A 331 26.77 -12.59 -18.69
N ASN A 332 26.50 -11.71 -17.71
CA ASN A 332 27.28 -11.64 -16.48
C ASN A 332 27.09 -12.89 -15.61
N ILE A 333 25.84 -13.29 -15.35
CA ILE A 333 25.52 -14.45 -14.50
C ILE A 333 26.06 -15.75 -15.11
N LYS A 334 26.00 -15.90 -16.45
CA LYS A 334 26.50 -17.07 -17.18
C LYS A 334 27.96 -17.39 -16.87
N GLY A 335 28.81 -16.38 -16.63
CA GLY A 335 30.23 -16.56 -16.32
C GLY A 335 30.56 -16.80 -14.85
N ILE A 336 29.60 -16.62 -13.93
CA ILE A 336 29.86 -16.68 -12.49
C ILE A 336 29.66 -18.11 -11.96
N ILE A 337 30.41 -18.47 -10.92
CA ILE A 337 30.19 -19.66 -10.09
C ILE A 337 29.44 -19.18 -8.83
N HIS A 338 28.13 -19.43 -8.77
CA HIS A 338 27.27 -19.03 -7.65
C HIS A 338 26.30 -20.19 -7.33
N PRO A 339 25.99 -20.46 -6.06
CA PRO A 339 25.09 -21.55 -5.67
C PRO A 339 23.65 -21.37 -6.17
N ASP A 340 23.19 -20.13 -6.34
CA ASP A 340 21.84 -19.82 -6.85
C ASP A 340 21.83 -19.38 -8.32
N LYS A 341 22.82 -19.83 -9.10
CA LYS A 341 23.03 -19.30 -10.46
C LYS A 341 21.85 -19.61 -11.36
N GLN A 342 21.34 -20.83 -11.34
CA GLN A 342 20.26 -21.23 -12.25
C GLN A 342 18.95 -20.54 -11.87
N LYS A 343 18.63 -20.47 -10.57
CA LYS A 343 17.51 -19.69 -10.06
C LYS A 343 17.61 -18.23 -10.50
N GLN A 344 18.76 -17.59 -10.35
CA GLN A 344 18.95 -16.20 -10.81
C GLN A 344 18.70 -16.06 -12.31
N MET A 345 19.15 -17.00 -13.14
CA MET A 345 18.92 -16.97 -14.59
C MET A 345 17.43 -17.17 -14.94
N VAL A 346 16.74 -18.09 -14.27
CA VAL A 346 15.29 -18.34 -14.44
C VAL A 346 14.49 -17.11 -14.01
N CYS A 347 14.75 -16.57 -12.82
CA CYS A 347 14.04 -15.40 -12.31
C CYS A 347 14.30 -14.17 -13.18
N LEU A 348 15.53 -13.97 -13.64
CA LEU A 348 15.87 -12.89 -14.54
C LEU A 348 15.09 -12.98 -15.85
N PHE A 349 14.95 -14.18 -16.42
CA PHE A 349 14.17 -14.40 -17.64
C PHE A 349 12.69 -14.08 -17.43
N LEU A 350 12.06 -14.75 -16.45
CA LEU A 350 10.63 -14.59 -16.19
C LEU A 350 10.29 -13.16 -15.83
N GLY A 351 11.02 -12.58 -14.87
CA GLY A 351 10.76 -11.23 -14.40
C GLY A 351 11.06 -10.17 -15.46
N GLY A 352 12.15 -10.32 -16.23
CA GLY A 352 12.51 -9.37 -17.28
C GLY A 352 11.51 -9.34 -18.43
N VAL A 353 11.04 -10.50 -18.91
CA VAL A 353 10.03 -10.54 -19.97
C VAL A 353 8.68 -10.01 -19.48
N ILE A 354 8.21 -10.44 -18.30
CA ILE A 354 6.93 -9.99 -17.73
C ILE A 354 6.95 -8.49 -17.47
N PHE A 355 8.06 -7.96 -16.98
CA PHE A 355 8.21 -6.52 -16.76
C PHE A 355 8.23 -5.73 -18.07
N ALA A 356 8.93 -6.25 -19.09
CA ALA A 356 8.92 -5.65 -20.42
C ALA A 356 7.51 -5.63 -21.02
N MET A 357 6.71 -6.70 -20.84
CA MET A 357 5.30 -6.76 -21.24
C MET A 357 4.44 -5.72 -20.51
N ALA A 358 4.62 -5.60 -19.19
CA ALA A 358 3.90 -4.62 -18.37
C ALA A 358 4.14 -3.19 -18.87
N CYS A 359 5.40 -2.82 -19.12
CA CYS A 359 5.79 -1.49 -19.58
C CYS A 359 5.28 -1.19 -20.99
N ASP A 360 5.27 -2.18 -21.87
CA ASP A 360 4.79 -2.01 -23.24
C ASP A 360 3.27 -1.77 -23.27
N ASN A 361 2.54 -2.54 -22.45
CA ASN A 361 1.09 -2.40 -22.30
C ASN A 361 0.70 -1.02 -21.78
N LEU A 362 1.45 -0.51 -20.81
CA LEU A 362 1.27 0.84 -20.25
C LEU A 362 1.44 1.95 -21.30
N LYS A 363 2.26 1.74 -22.35
CA LYS A 363 2.50 2.74 -23.39
C LYS A 363 1.47 2.70 -24.53
N TYR A 364 1.09 1.50 -24.97
CA TYR A 364 0.30 1.33 -26.19
C TYR A 364 -1.17 0.95 -25.94
N GLY A 365 -1.58 0.75 -24.68
CA GLY A 365 -2.97 0.46 -24.34
C GLY A 365 -3.52 -0.77 -25.08
N TYR A 366 -2.72 -1.84 -25.15
CA TYR A 366 -3.05 -3.02 -25.95
C TYR A 366 -4.41 -3.60 -25.57
N ARG A 367 -5.09 -4.26 -26.52
CA ARG A 367 -6.32 -5.04 -26.28
C ARG A 367 -6.01 -6.51 -25.92
N CYS A 368 -5.19 -6.77 -24.91
CA CYS A 368 -5.25 -8.05 -24.19
C CYS A 368 -6.56 -8.16 -23.41
N ASN A 369 -6.92 -9.33 -22.89
CA ASN A 369 -7.99 -9.45 -21.91
C ASN A 369 -7.70 -8.52 -20.71
N ASP A 370 -8.64 -7.65 -20.36
CA ASP A 370 -8.42 -6.55 -19.40
C ASP A 370 -8.04 -7.04 -18.00
N GLU A 371 -8.50 -8.23 -17.61
CA GLU A 371 -8.17 -8.85 -16.32
C GLU A 371 -6.71 -9.33 -16.27
N PHE A 372 -6.22 -9.87 -17.38
CA PHE A 372 -4.86 -10.38 -17.49
C PHE A 372 -3.81 -9.25 -17.44
N LYS A 373 -4.15 -8.09 -18.03
CA LYS A 373 -3.32 -6.87 -17.94
C LYS A 373 -3.21 -6.35 -16.52
N LYS A 374 -4.35 -6.27 -15.83
CA LYS A 374 -4.40 -5.81 -14.43
C LYS A 374 -3.51 -6.70 -13.57
N TYR A 375 -3.57 -8.02 -13.78
CA TYR A 375 -2.75 -8.96 -13.04
C TYR A 375 -1.24 -8.77 -13.26
N ILE A 376 -0.76 -8.65 -14.51
CA ILE A 376 0.68 -8.45 -14.79
C ILE A 376 1.21 -7.17 -14.15
N VAL A 377 0.48 -6.07 -14.36
CA VAL A 377 0.85 -4.76 -13.81
C VAL A 377 0.81 -4.79 -12.28
N HIS A 378 -0.17 -5.49 -11.72
CA HIS A 378 -0.30 -5.72 -10.30
C HIS A 378 0.89 -6.51 -9.72
N LEU A 379 1.23 -7.65 -10.32
CA LEU A 379 2.34 -8.51 -9.92
C LEU A 379 3.65 -7.72 -9.86
N VAL A 380 3.95 -6.94 -10.89
CA VAL A 380 5.13 -6.08 -10.93
C VAL A 380 5.07 -5.00 -9.85
N SER A 381 3.93 -4.33 -9.68
CA SER A 381 3.77 -3.28 -8.65
C SER A 381 3.91 -3.82 -7.21
N SER A 382 3.53 -5.07 -6.98
CA SER A 382 3.58 -5.73 -5.67
C SER A 382 5.02 -5.94 -5.17
N VAL A 383 6.00 -6.02 -6.07
CA VAL A 383 7.41 -6.24 -5.72
C VAL A 383 8.02 -5.02 -5.03
N ARG A 384 7.54 -3.81 -5.35
CA ARG A 384 8.05 -2.56 -4.75
C ARG A 384 7.09 -1.87 -3.77
N GLU A 385 5.92 -2.44 -3.51
CA GLU A 385 4.86 -1.78 -2.73
C GLU A 385 4.44 -0.40 -3.30
N GLU A 386 4.63 -0.18 -4.61
CA GLU A 386 4.39 1.11 -5.27
C GLU A 386 3.07 1.11 -6.05
N PRO A 387 2.36 2.24 -6.16
CA PRO A 387 1.13 2.31 -6.93
C PRO A 387 1.39 2.17 -8.42
N VAL A 388 0.49 1.45 -9.10
CA VAL A 388 0.53 1.15 -10.55
C VAL A 388 0.74 2.40 -11.42
N SER A 389 0.13 3.53 -11.05
CA SER A 389 0.23 4.80 -11.76
C SER A 389 1.64 5.40 -11.78
N ASN A 390 2.52 4.96 -10.88
CA ASN A 390 3.88 5.49 -10.74
C ASN A 390 4.92 4.63 -11.45
N LEU A 391 4.56 3.47 -12.03
CA LEU A 391 5.54 2.65 -12.76
C LEU A 391 6.27 3.52 -13.79
N HIS A 392 5.56 4.23 -14.66
CA HIS A 392 6.17 5.08 -15.70
C HIS A 392 7.13 6.17 -15.15
N CYS A 393 6.85 6.71 -13.96
CA CYS A 393 7.68 7.76 -13.34
C CYS A 393 8.90 7.19 -12.62
N ILE A 394 8.79 6.03 -11.98
CA ILE A 394 9.93 5.28 -11.41
C ILE A 394 10.88 4.83 -12.53
N LEU A 395 10.31 4.53 -13.70
CA LEU A 395 10.99 4.06 -14.90
C LEU A 395 11.80 5.16 -15.60
N GLY A 396 11.42 6.44 -15.49
CA GLY A 396 12.10 7.54 -16.20
C GLY A 396 13.54 7.82 -15.76
N ASP A 397 13.84 7.72 -14.45
CA ASP A 397 15.14 8.16 -13.93
C ASP A 397 16.10 7.00 -13.60
N LYS A 398 15.63 5.75 -13.48
CA LYS A 398 16.50 4.59 -13.21
C LYS A 398 16.75 3.70 -14.43
N LEU A 399 15.81 3.59 -15.39
CA LEU A 399 16.05 2.78 -16.61
C LEU A 399 17.06 3.40 -17.57
N PHE A 400 17.14 4.72 -17.65
CA PHE A 400 18.16 5.38 -18.48
C PHE A 400 19.59 5.13 -17.97
N PHE A 401 19.74 4.73 -16.70
CA PHE A 401 21.02 4.40 -16.08
C PHE A 401 21.20 2.89 -15.75
N GLY A 402 20.26 2.05 -16.19
CA GLY A 402 20.26 0.61 -15.93
C GLY A 402 19.47 0.25 -14.67
N GLU A 403 18.34 -0.44 -14.84
CA GLU A 403 17.69 -1.14 -13.72
C GLU A 403 18.65 -2.18 -13.14
N ASP A 404 18.70 -2.27 -11.81
CA ASP A 404 19.48 -3.29 -11.11
C ASP A 404 18.92 -4.68 -11.48
N PRO A 405 19.73 -5.60 -12.03
CA PRO A 405 19.33 -6.99 -12.29
C PRO A 405 18.65 -7.67 -11.10
N SER A 406 18.91 -7.21 -9.87
CA SER A 406 18.22 -7.66 -8.65
C SER A 406 16.70 -7.49 -8.73
N PHE A 407 16.19 -6.36 -9.26
CA PHE A 407 14.75 -6.11 -9.33
C PHE A 407 14.05 -7.06 -10.31
N LEU A 408 14.65 -7.30 -11.49
CA LEU A 408 14.08 -8.26 -12.44
C LEU A 408 14.02 -9.66 -11.83
N GLN A 409 15.04 -10.04 -11.04
CA GLN A 409 15.04 -11.30 -10.31
C GLN A 409 13.97 -11.33 -9.20
N GLU A 410 13.73 -10.24 -8.49
CA GLU A 410 12.65 -10.13 -7.49
C GLU A 410 11.27 -10.32 -8.14
N VAL A 411 11.02 -9.70 -9.29
CA VAL A 411 9.80 -9.93 -10.09
C VAL A 411 9.71 -11.41 -10.48
N GLY A 412 10.79 -12.01 -10.97
CA GLY A 412 10.82 -13.43 -11.30
C GLY A 412 10.54 -14.36 -10.12
N ASN A 413 11.09 -14.06 -8.93
CA ASN A 413 10.80 -14.82 -7.71
C ASN A 413 9.31 -14.72 -7.34
N LYS A 414 8.74 -13.50 -7.44
CA LYS A 414 7.32 -13.29 -7.16
C LYS A 414 6.45 -14.07 -8.15
N VAL A 415 6.80 -14.06 -9.43
CA VAL A 415 6.15 -14.86 -10.49
C VAL A 415 6.14 -16.34 -10.12
N LEU A 416 7.31 -16.92 -9.84
CA LEU A 416 7.43 -18.34 -9.50
C LEU A 416 6.63 -18.74 -8.25
N SER A 417 6.54 -17.85 -7.27
CA SER A 417 5.79 -18.12 -6.02
C SER A 417 4.27 -18.03 -6.17
N ASN A 418 3.75 -17.41 -7.24
CA ASN A 418 2.32 -17.08 -7.34
C ASN A 418 1.64 -17.63 -8.61
N LEU A 419 2.38 -18.15 -9.58
CA LEU A 419 1.83 -18.52 -10.89
C LEU A 419 2.16 -19.95 -11.29
N SER A 420 1.16 -20.64 -11.86
CA SER A 420 1.36 -21.94 -12.51
C SER A 420 2.05 -21.78 -13.87
N GLY A 421 2.70 -22.85 -14.34
CA GLY A 421 3.28 -22.92 -15.67
C GLY A 421 2.24 -22.77 -16.76
N ALA A 422 1.04 -23.33 -16.61
CA ALA A 422 -0.05 -23.15 -17.57
C ALA A 422 -0.51 -21.67 -17.71
N PHE A 423 -0.51 -20.92 -16.61
CA PHE A 423 -0.78 -19.48 -16.66
C PHE A 423 0.32 -18.74 -17.42
N LEU A 424 1.57 -19.01 -17.08
CA LEU A 424 2.73 -18.40 -17.71
C LEU A 424 2.82 -18.76 -19.20
N TRP A 425 2.43 -19.97 -19.58
CA TRP A 425 2.35 -20.40 -20.96
C TRP A 425 1.42 -19.50 -21.77
N ASN A 426 0.19 -19.34 -21.30
CA ASN A 426 -0.79 -18.46 -21.94
C ASN A 426 -0.32 -17.01 -21.94
N LEU A 427 0.41 -16.58 -20.90
CA LEU A 427 1.00 -15.25 -20.84
C LEU A 427 1.96 -14.98 -22.01
N PHE A 428 2.93 -15.85 -22.20
CA PHE A 428 3.99 -15.62 -23.19
C PHE A 428 3.55 -15.91 -24.63
N THR A 429 2.56 -16.77 -24.84
CA THR A 429 2.09 -17.18 -26.17
C THR A 429 0.92 -16.33 -26.70
N GLN A 430 0.32 -15.50 -25.85
CA GLN A 430 -0.72 -14.57 -26.27
C GLN A 430 -0.25 -13.63 -27.39
N THR A 431 -1.12 -13.46 -28.39
CA THR A 431 -0.91 -12.48 -29.45
C THR A 431 -1.42 -11.11 -29.01
N LEU A 432 -0.56 -10.09 -29.13
CA LEU A 432 -0.86 -8.70 -28.83
C LEU A 432 -1.32 -7.98 -30.10
N ASN A 433 -2.46 -7.30 -30.00
CA ASN A 433 -2.92 -6.38 -31.04
C ASN A 433 -2.30 -5.00 -30.81
N MET A 434 -1.33 -4.62 -31.64
CA MET A 434 -0.55 -3.39 -31.48
C MET A 434 -1.11 -2.18 -32.25
N GLY A 435 -2.43 -2.15 -32.47
CA GLY A 435 -3.17 -0.95 -32.92
C GLY A 435 -3.21 -0.70 -34.43
N PHE A 436 -2.23 -1.16 -35.20
CA PHE A 436 -2.19 -0.92 -36.66
C PHE A 436 -1.63 -2.10 -37.49
N GLY A 437 -1.75 -3.35 -37.00
CA GLY A 437 -1.21 -4.51 -37.72
C GLY A 437 -1.80 -5.85 -37.26
N THR A 438 -1.34 -6.93 -37.88
CA THR A 438 -1.70 -8.30 -37.51
C THR A 438 -1.29 -8.59 -36.06
N PRO A 439 -2.17 -9.24 -35.26
CA PRO A 439 -1.81 -9.72 -33.94
C PRO A 439 -0.51 -10.53 -33.99
N ARG A 440 0.39 -10.30 -33.04
CA ARG A 440 1.67 -11.03 -32.96
C ARG A 440 2.02 -11.37 -31.52
N ALA A 441 2.74 -12.46 -31.30
CA ALA A 441 3.31 -12.73 -29.98
C ALA A 441 4.25 -11.60 -29.53
N PHE A 442 4.33 -11.36 -28.21
CA PHE A 442 5.22 -10.33 -27.64
C PHE A 442 6.68 -10.60 -27.98
N LEU A 443 7.09 -11.87 -27.90
CA LEU A 443 8.40 -12.37 -28.36
C LEU A 443 8.21 -13.37 -29.52
N PRO A 444 8.06 -12.90 -30.77
CA PRO A 444 7.67 -13.76 -31.89
C PRO A 444 8.75 -14.77 -32.32
N LYS A 445 9.98 -14.64 -31.82
CA LYS A 445 11.08 -15.59 -32.05
C LYS A 445 11.23 -16.60 -30.92
N LEU A 446 10.45 -16.48 -29.85
CA LEU A 446 10.52 -17.39 -28.72
C LEU A 446 9.90 -18.72 -29.13
N ASP A 447 10.70 -19.77 -29.07
CA ASP A 447 10.25 -21.12 -29.39
C ASP A 447 9.29 -21.62 -28.30
N ALA A 448 8.08 -21.97 -28.74
CA ALA A 448 6.99 -22.50 -27.93
C ALA A 448 7.45 -23.72 -27.11
N THR A 449 8.14 -24.67 -27.73
CA THR A 449 8.61 -25.88 -27.04
C THR A 449 9.61 -25.55 -25.94
N ASN A 450 10.62 -24.73 -26.22
CA ASN A 450 11.62 -24.33 -25.22
C ASN A 450 10.99 -23.58 -24.04
N LEU A 451 9.98 -22.75 -24.29
CA LEU A 451 9.26 -22.09 -23.22
C LEU A 451 8.47 -23.09 -22.35
N ALA A 452 7.73 -24.02 -22.98
CA ALA A 452 6.99 -25.04 -22.24
C ALA A 452 7.93 -25.88 -21.34
N LEU A 453 9.10 -26.25 -21.87
CA LEU A 453 10.13 -26.96 -21.10
C LEU A 453 10.63 -26.17 -19.89
N LEU A 454 10.83 -24.85 -20.02
CA LEU A 454 11.24 -24.01 -18.89
C LEU A 454 10.15 -23.97 -17.81
N LEU A 455 8.89 -23.84 -18.21
CA LEU A 455 7.77 -23.75 -17.27
C LEU A 455 7.55 -25.09 -16.55
N ASN A 456 7.65 -26.21 -17.26
CA ASN A 456 7.62 -27.55 -16.69
C ASN A 456 8.76 -27.80 -15.70
N PHE A 457 9.98 -27.32 -15.99
CA PHE A 457 11.10 -27.34 -15.06
C PHE A 457 10.75 -26.56 -13.77
N CYS A 458 10.21 -25.35 -13.91
CA CYS A 458 9.84 -24.52 -12.77
C CYS A 458 8.75 -25.17 -11.90
N GLU A 459 7.77 -25.85 -12.52
CA GLU A 459 6.70 -26.56 -11.80
C GLU A 459 7.23 -27.80 -11.06
N GLN A 460 8.07 -28.62 -11.69
CA GLN A 460 8.61 -29.83 -11.07
C GLN A 460 9.67 -29.57 -10.01
N HIS A 461 10.35 -28.43 -10.10
CA HIS A 461 11.53 -28.12 -9.29
C HIS A 461 11.41 -26.76 -8.59
N SER A 462 10.18 -26.35 -8.26
CA SER A 462 9.89 -25.11 -7.53
C SER A 462 10.70 -24.97 -6.24
N ASP A 463 10.92 -26.08 -5.53
CA ASP A 463 11.71 -26.12 -4.29
C ASP A 463 13.24 -26.08 -4.52
N ASN A 464 13.72 -26.37 -5.74
CA ASN A 464 15.14 -26.40 -6.06
C ASN A 464 15.42 -26.20 -7.56
N LEU A 465 15.56 -24.93 -7.95
CA LEU A 465 15.86 -24.53 -9.34
C LEU A 465 17.33 -24.67 -9.75
N GLU A 466 18.20 -25.24 -8.91
CA GLU A 466 19.63 -25.44 -9.20
C GLU A 466 19.94 -26.77 -9.90
N ARG A 467 18.90 -27.55 -10.28
CA ARG A 467 19.10 -28.75 -11.07
C ARG A 467 19.65 -28.41 -12.46
N VAL A 468 20.72 -29.10 -12.86
CA VAL A 468 21.37 -28.88 -14.16
C VAL A 468 20.59 -29.56 -15.28
N ASP A 469 20.19 -30.81 -15.04
CA ASP A 469 19.40 -31.62 -15.95
C ASP A 469 18.07 -32.00 -15.28
N PHE A 470 17.02 -32.12 -16.08
CA PHE A 470 15.73 -32.64 -15.64
C PHE A 470 15.12 -33.54 -16.70
N GLU A 471 14.39 -34.56 -16.25
CA GLU A 471 13.56 -35.38 -17.13
C GLU A 471 12.18 -34.74 -17.24
N VAL A 472 11.73 -34.50 -18.46
CA VAL A 472 10.41 -33.93 -18.73
C VAL A 472 9.35 -34.96 -18.36
N LYS A 473 8.61 -34.71 -17.29
CA LYS A 473 7.44 -35.51 -16.92
C LYS A 473 6.16 -34.82 -17.42
N PRO A 474 5.21 -35.61 -17.97
CA PRO A 474 3.84 -35.13 -18.15
C PRO A 474 3.33 -34.58 -16.83
N LEU A 475 2.55 -33.50 -16.89
CA LEU A 475 1.83 -33.00 -15.72
C LEU A 475 0.88 -34.10 -15.25
N GLY A 476 1.18 -34.69 -14.10
CA GLY A 476 0.33 -35.71 -13.50
C GLY A 476 -1.04 -35.11 -13.18
N THR A 477 -2.11 -35.86 -13.45
CA THR A 477 -3.49 -35.53 -13.04
C THR A 477 -3.71 -35.54 -11.52
N GLU A 478 -2.65 -35.64 -10.72
CA GLU A 478 -2.72 -35.72 -9.26
C GLU A 478 -2.30 -34.40 -8.62
N LEU A 479 -3.25 -33.49 -8.46
CA LEU A 479 -3.19 -32.47 -7.41
C LEU A 479 -4.54 -32.42 -6.71
N GLY A 480 -4.63 -33.20 -5.63
CA GLY A 480 -5.56 -32.92 -4.55
C GLY A 480 -5.32 -31.49 -4.07
N CYS A 481 -6.39 -30.71 -4.06
CA CYS A 481 -6.44 -29.37 -3.53
C CYS A 481 -5.76 -29.31 -2.16
N ARG A 482 -4.65 -28.56 -2.06
CA ARG A 482 -4.35 -27.83 -0.83
C ARG A 482 -5.06 -26.48 -0.95
N ILE A 483 -6.28 -26.42 -0.41
CA ILE A 483 -6.92 -25.19 0.08
C ILE A 483 -6.60 -25.11 1.57
#